data_AF-A0A109WCU4-F1
#
_entry.id   AF-A0A109WCU4-F1
#
_cell.length_a   1.000
_cell.length_b   1.000
_cell.length_c   1.000
_cell.angle_alpha   90.00
_cell.angle_beta   90.00
_cell.angle_gamma   90.00
#
_symmetry.space_group_name_H-M   'P 1'
#
loop_
_entity.id
_entity.type
_entity.pdbx_description
1 polymer ?
#
loop_
_entity_poly.entity_id
_entity_poly.type
_entity_poly.pdbx_seq_one_letter_code
_entity_poly.pdbx_strand_id
1 'polypeptide(L)'
;MKKIFEVIILSSVFLVACGKNTENVNAKKNKERKNIENIAKRENIFSNNSIEAVLKIFSEKSEKNRISINKFEKLIFENRNYYYSKINSKEDSIYALDYSGINATGIFLKVNKVDRANLGVIENLVANLIQVSDSKLKDSEARAIYAEILSKLKDNELSSTLTYSNGITYGLQINSTTGEFVFFAKENDTQNASMELQDIDINGKIKIFAEENNKK
;
A
#
# COMPACT_ATOMS: atom_id res chain seq x y z
N MET A 1 -71.44 -16.97 -26.48
CA MET A 1 -71.98 -16.48 -25.19
C MET A 1 -71.00 -15.46 -24.60
N LYS A 2 -71.50 -14.28 -24.25
CA LYS A 2 -71.12 -13.32 -23.17
C LYS A 2 -69.68 -13.41 -22.61
N LYS A 3 -68.92 -12.36 -22.36
CA LYS A 3 -69.05 -10.89 -22.45
C LYS A 3 -67.62 -10.35 -22.26
N ILE A 4 -67.30 -9.25 -22.95
CA ILE A 4 -66.21 -8.34 -22.66
C ILE A 4 -66.33 -7.86 -21.21
N PHE A 5 -65.22 -7.88 -20.46
CA PHE A 5 -65.05 -7.04 -19.28
C PHE A 5 -63.71 -6.33 -19.37
N GLU A 6 -63.77 -5.12 -19.93
CA GLU A 6 -62.90 -4.03 -19.52
C GLU A 6 -63.16 -3.75 -18.05
N VAL A 7 -62.11 -3.61 -17.24
CA VAL A 7 -62.19 -2.88 -15.98
C VAL A 7 -61.09 -1.84 -16.00
N ILE A 8 -61.55 -0.60 -16.15
CA ILE A 8 -60.80 0.65 -16.06
C ILE A 8 -60.44 0.89 -14.59
N ILE A 9 -59.24 1.45 -14.43
CA ILE A 9 -58.57 1.93 -13.22
C ILE A 9 -59.49 2.73 -12.29
N LEU A 10 -59.41 2.48 -10.98
CA LEU A 10 -59.76 3.46 -9.96
C LEU A 10 -58.62 3.60 -8.93
N SER A 11 -57.82 4.64 -9.11
CA SER A 11 -56.94 5.20 -8.09
C SER A 11 -57.74 6.08 -7.14
N SER A 12 -57.66 5.83 -5.83
CA SER A 12 -57.83 6.82 -4.74
C SER A 12 -57.34 6.19 -3.44
N VAL A 13 -56.03 6.29 -3.15
CA VAL A 13 -55.41 7.25 -2.20
C VAL A 13 -56.15 7.34 -0.86
N PHE A 14 -55.51 6.91 0.23
CA PHE A 14 -55.14 7.73 1.40
C PHE A 14 -54.79 6.84 2.61
N LEU A 15 -53.49 6.72 2.90
CA LEU A 15 -53.00 6.90 4.27
C LEU A 15 -51.80 7.84 4.21
N VAL A 16 -52.11 9.12 4.28
CA VAL A 16 -51.17 10.15 4.73
C VAL A 16 -50.97 9.92 6.23
N ALA A 17 -49.83 9.35 6.59
CA ALA A 17 -49.19 9.68 7.85
C ALA A 17 -48.26 10.87 7.58
N CYS A 18 -48.69 12.02 8.07
CA CYS A 18 -48.01 13.31 7.98
C CYS A 18 -46.75 13.29 8.88
N GLY A 19 -45.60 13.71 8.33
CA GLY A 19 -44.41 13.98 9.12
C GLY A 19 -43.11 13.74 8.37
N LYS A 20 -42.65 14.78 7.64
CA LYS A 20 -41.27 15.06 7.18
C LYS A 20 -40.26 13.94 7.45
N ASN A 21 -39.73 13.27 6.41
CA ASN A 21 -38.38 12.66 6.38
C ASN A 21 -38.10 11.92 5.04
N THR A 22 -38.42 12.52 3.89
CA THR A 22 -38.06 11.99 2.56
C THR A 22 -36.56 12.11 2.26
N GLU A 23 -35.82 12.84 3.09
CA GLU A 23 -34.37 12.99 3.00
C GLU A 23 -33.62 11.72 3.45
N ASN A 24 -34.17 10.95 4.40
CA ASN A 24 -33.42 9.88 5.07
C ASN A 24 -33.23 8.60 4.21
N VAL A 25 -34.21 8.22 3.39
CA VAL A 25 -34.10 7.01 2.54
C VAL A 25 -33.16 7.26 1.36
N ASN A 26 -33.25 8.44 0.74
CA ASN A 26 -32.32 8.84 -0.31
C ASN A 26 -30.91 9.09 0.24
N ALA A 27 -30.76 9.70 1.42
CA ALA A 27 -29.47 9.87 2.07
C ALA A 27 -28.82 8.52 2.42
N LYS A 28 -29.57 7.53 2.94
CA LYS A 28 -29.05 6.20 3.27
C LYS A 28 -28.60 5.43 2.03
N LYS A 29 -29.42 5.41 0.97
CA LYS A 29 -29.10 4.74 -0.31
C LYS A 29 -27.92 5.41 -1.03
N ASN A 30 -27.79 6.73 -0.90
CA ASN A 30 -26.68 7.51 -1.44
C ASN A 30 -25.39 7.33 -0.61
N LYS A 31 -25.50 7.16 0.72
CA LYS A 31 -24.38 6.83 1.61
C LYS A 31 -23.85 5.40 1.37
N GLU A 32 -24.74 4.42 1.18
CA GLU A 32 -24.36 3.06 0.79
C GLU A 32 -23.69 3.01 -0.59
N ARG A 33 -24.22 3.72 -1.60
CA ARG A 33 -23.57 3.84 -2.91
C ARG A 33 -22.21 4.53 -2.85
N LYS A 34 -22.08 5.63 -2.07
CA LYS A 34 -20.79 6.30 -1.85
C LYS A 34 -19.79 5.40 -1.11
N ASN A 35 -20.23 4.58 -0.17
CA ASN A 35 -19.37 3.60 0.50
C ASN A 35 -18.91 2.50 -0.46
N ILE A 36 -19.81 1.94 -1.28
CA ILE A 36 -19.46 0.92 -2.27
C ILE A 36 -18.52 1.51 -3.34
N GLU A 37 -18.78 2.75 -3.81
CA GLU A 37 -17.86 3.45 -4.70
C GLU A 37 -16.51 3.75 -4.06
N ASN A 38 -16.47 4.09 -2.76
CA ASN A 38 -15.20 4.31 -2.05
C ASN A 38 -14.41 3.02 -1.85
N ILE A 39 -15.09 1.89 -1.58
CA ILE A 39 -14.48 0.56 -1.48
C ILE A 39 -13.95 0.13 -2.85
N ALA A 40 -14.75 0.22 -3.91
CA ALA A 40 -14.34 -0.11 -5.28
C ALA A 40 -13.25 0.85 -5.82
N LYS A 41 -13.22 2.11 -5.38
CA LYS A 41 -12.15 3.07 -5.73
C LYS A 41 -10.81 2.75 -5.07
N ARG A 42 -10.76 1.87 -4.06
CA ARG A 42 -9.55 1.52 -3.30
C ARG A 42 -9.04 0.10 -3.50
N GLU A 43 -9.67 -0.73 -4.34
CA GLU A 43 -9.15 -2.07 -4.67
C GLU A 43 -7.75 -2.05 -5.30
N ASN A 44 -7.33 -0.93 -5.89
CA ASN A 44 -5.97 -0.75 -6.41
C ASN A 44 -4.93 -0.51 -5.31
N ILE A 45 -5.35 -0.15 -4.09
CA ILE A 45 -4.48 0.18 -2.97
C ILE A 45 -4.06 -1.10 -2.25
N PHE A 46 -2.77 -1.25 -2.01
CA PHE A 46 -2.18 -2.48 -1.48
C PHE A 46 -2.79 -2.94 -0.15
N SER A 47 -3.16 -2.02 0.75
CA SER A 47 -3.74 -2.34 2.07
C SER A 47 -5.15 -2.93 2.00
N ASN A 48 -5.86 -2.74 0.88
CA ASN A 48 -7.18 -3.31 0.63
C ASN A 48 -7.12 -4.65 -0.11
N ASN A 49 -5.92 -5.22 -0.27
CA ASN A 49 -5.69 -6.47 -0.97
C ASN A 49 -5.12 -7.54 -0.03
N SER A 50 -5.33 -8.81 -0.40
CA SER A 50 -4.64 -9.91 0.28
C SER A 50 -3.15 -9.83 0.01
N ILE A 51 -2.37 -10.40 0.93
CA ILE A 51 -0.91 -10.51 0.78
C ILE A 51 -0.53 -11.15 -0.56
N GLU A 52 -1.20 -12.24 -0.96
CA GLU A 52 -0.92 -12.93 -2.23
C GLU A 52 -1.16 -12.02 -3.44
N ALA A 53 -2.20 -11.20 -3.40
CA ALA A 53 -2.48 -10.22 -4.45
C ALA A 53 -1.37 -9.15 -4.51
N VAL A 54 -0.92 -8.63 -3.37
CA VAL A 54 0.18 -7.64 -3.33
C VAL A 54 1.49 -8.24 -3.83
N LEU A 55 1.82 -9.48 -3.46
CA LEU A 55 3.02 -10.19 -3.95
C LEU A 55 2.97 -10.43 -5.47
N LYS A 56 1.79 -10.74 -6.01
CA LYS A 56 1.56 -10.86 -7.46
C LYS A 56 1.76 -9.51 -8.16
N ILE A 57 1.20 -8.43 -7.62
CA ILE A 57 1.38 -7.07 -8.16
C ILE A 57 2.86 -6.67 -8.14
N PHE A 58 3.59 -6.98 -7.07
CA PHE A 58 5.04 -6.76 -7.01
C PHE A 58 5.76 -7.45 -8.16
N SER A 59 5.42 -8.71 -8.43
CA SER A 59 6.07 -9.50 -9.49
C SER A 59 5.78 -8.91 -10.87
N GLU A 60 4.52 -8.60 -11.17
CA GLU A 60 4.08 -8.04 -12.46
C GLU A 60 4.65 -6.64 -12.73
N LYS A 61 4.64 -5.76 -11.72
CA LYS A 61 5.18 -4.41 -11.85
C LYS A 61 6.70 -4.44 -12.00
N SER A 62 7.39 -5.28 -11.21
CA SER A 62 8.84 -5.40 -11.30
C SER A 62 9.27 -5.93 -12.66
N GLU A 63 8.61 -6.95 -13.19
CA GLU A 63 8.86 -7.45 -14.55
C GLU A 63 8.64 -6.35 -15.61
N LYS A 64 7.49 -5.67 -15.55
CA LYS A 64 7.17 -4.56 -16.47
C LYS A 64 8.20 -3.44 -16.42
N ASN A 65 8.71 -3.12 -15.24
CA ASN A 65 9.69 -2.07 -15.00
C ASN A 65 11.15 -2.56 -15.16
N ARG A 66 11.35 -3.80 -15.64
CA ARG A 66 12.65 -4.46 -15.85
C ARG A 66 13.51 -4.53 -14.58
N ILE A 67 12.85 -4.72 -13.43
CA ILE A 67 13.48 -4.92 -12.13
C ILE A 67 13.46 -6.43 -11.85
N SER A 68 14.64 -7.03 -11.81
CA SER A 68 14.78 -8.44 -11.44
C SER A 68 14.76 -8.56 -9.92
N ILE A 69 13.76 -9.27 -9.41
CA ILE A 69 13.60 -9.59 -7.99
C ILE A 69 13.57 -11.11 -7.81
N ASN A 70 14.05 -11.58 -6.65
CA ASN A 70 13.91 -12.98 -6.29
C ASN A 70 12.48 -13.32 -5.87
N LYS A 71 12.23 -14.61 -5.64
CA LYS A 71 10.99 -15.04 -4.99
C LYS A 71 10.90 -14.42 -3.59
N PHE A 72 9.70 -13.99 -3.21
CA PHE A 72 9.46 -13.53 -1.85
C PHE A 72 9.59 -14.67 -0.83
N GLU A 73 10.32 -14.39 0.24
CA GLU A 73 10.55 -15.29 1.36
C GLU A 73 9.96 -14.68 2.64
N LYS A 74 9.57 -15.54 3.59
CA LYS A 74 9.07 -15.10 4.90
C LYS A 74 10.25 -14.70 5.79
N LEU A 75 10.07 -13.64 6.55
CA LEU A 75 10.98 -13.16 7.58
C LEU A 75 10.18 -12.77 8.82
N ILE A 76 10.60 -13.23 9.99
CA ILE A 76 10.10 -12.72 11.28
C ILE A 76 11.18 -11.80 11.83
N PHE A 77 10.84 -10.56 12.16
CA PHE A 77 11.76 -9.59 12.72
C PHE A 77 11.01 -8.72 13.73
N GLU A 78 11.55 -8.57 14.94
CA GLU A 78 10.92 -7.77 16.01
C GLU A 78 9.44 -8.08 16.24
N ASN A 79 9.10 -9.37 16.27
CA ASN A 79 7.74 -9.87 16.44
C ASN A 79 6.74 -9.44 15.34
N ARG A 80 7.24 -8.94 14.21
CA ARG A 80 6.47 -8.64 13.00
C ARG A 80 6.78 -9.66 11.92
N ASN A 81 5.80 -9.91 11.06
CA ASN A 81 5.94 -10.82 9.94
C ASN A 81 6.09 -10.02 8.65
N TYR A 82 7.10 -10.39 7.87
CA TYR A 82 7.40 -9.79 6.60
C TYR A 82 7.45 -10.85 5.50
N TYR A 83 7.08 -10.45 4.31
CA TYR A 83 7.62 -11.06 3.09
C TYR A 83 8.69 -10.13 2.54
N TYR A 84 9.84 -10.67 2.17
CA TYR A 84 10.91 -9.88 1.57
C TYR A 84 11.44 -10.54 0.28
N SER A 85 11.95 -9.72 -0.63
CA SER A 85 12.59 -10.17 -1.86
C SER A 85 13.84 -9.36 -2.14
N LYS A 86 14.93 -10.04 -2.49
CA LYS A 86 16.19 -9.44 -2.91
C LYS A 86 16.08 -8.86 -4.31
N ILE A 87 16.72 -7.72 -4.52
CA ILE A 87 16.74 -6.99 -5.79
C ILE A 87 18.07 -7.30 -6.50
N ASN A 88 18.00 -7.98 -7.63
CA ASN A 88 19.20 -8.51 -8.29
C ASN A 88 20.06 -7.43 -8.94
N SER A 89 19.45 -6.30 -9.32
CA SER A 89 20.14 -5.15 -9.90
C SER A 89 20.87 -4.28 -8.88
N LYS A 90 20.68 -4.52 -7.58
CA LYS A 90 21.29 -3.72 -6.51
C LYS A 90 21.62 -4.60 -5.32
N GLU A 91 22.92 -4.81 -5.12
CA GLU A 91 23.45 -5.53 -3.96
C GLU A 91 22.85 -4.98 -2.67
N ASP A 92 22.49 -5.90 -1.78
CA ASP A 92 22.01 -5.62 -0.43
C ASP A 92 20.80 -4.69 -0.37
N SER A 93 19.92 -4.85 -1.36
CA SER A 93 18.67 -4.11 -1.45
C SER A 93 17.50 -5.08 -1.53
N ILE A 94 16.42 -4.74 -0.83
CA ILE A 94 15.22 -5.57 -0.74
C ILE A 94 13.96 -4.75 -0.91
N TYR A 95 12.93 -5.40 -1.43
CA TYR A 95 11.56 -5.04 -1.10
C TYR A 95 11.09 -5.85 0.10
N ALA A 96 10.33 -5.22 0.99
CA ALA A 96 9.67 -5.87 2.10
C ALA A 96 8.19 -5.46 2.18
N LEU A 97 7.35 -6.39 2.61
CA LEU A 97 5.92 -6.26 2.80
C LEU A 97 5.61 -6.67 4.24
N ASP A 98 5.22 -5.71 5.07
CA ASP A 98 4.67 -5.94 6.41
C ASP A 98 3.21 -6.38 6.28
N TYR A 99 2.81 -7.34 7.11
CA TYR A 99 1.46 -7.87 7.10
C TYR A 99 0.95 -8.25 8.49
N SER A 100 -0.36 -8.07 8.66
CA SER A 100 -1.10 -8.49 9.85
C SER A 100 -2.33 -9.28 9.43
N GLY A 101 -2.41 -10.53 9.88
CA GLY A 101 -3.42 -11.48 9.40
C GLY A 101 -3.26 -11.73 7.91
N ILE A 102 -4.28 -11.36 7.13
CA ILE A 102 -4.31 -11.53 5.66
C ILE A 102 -4.05 -10.23 4.89
N ASN A 103 -3.91 -9.10 5.59
CA ASN A 103 -3.81 -7.77 4.98
C ASN A 103 -2.39 -7.24 5.04
N ALA A 104 -2.00 -6.55 3.96
CA ALA A 104 -0.77 -5.78 3.94
C ALA A 104 -0.91 -4.48 4.75
N THR A 105 0.08 -4.18 5.60
CA THR A 105 0.07 -3.00 6.49
C THR A 105 1.12 -1.97 6.12
N GLY A 106 2.16 -2.37 5.37
CA GLY A 106 3.14 -1.46 4.80
C GLY A 106 4.01 -2.15 3.75
N ILE A 107 4.52 -1.37 2.81
CA ILE A 107 5.54 -1.82 1.86
C ILE A 107 6.77 -0.93 1.92
N PHE A 108 7.92 -1.53 1.69
CA PHE A 108 9.21 -0.92 1.96
C PHE A 108 10.24 -1.31 0.91
N LEU A 109 11.14 -0.39 0.62
CA LEU A 109 12.35 -0.58 -0.14
C LEU A 109 13.51 -0.20 0.79
N LYS A 110 14.43 -1.12 1.03
CA LYS A 110 15.70 -0.85 1.70
C LYS A 110 16.83 -0.94 0.68
N VAL A 111 17.71 0.06 0.68
CA VAL A 111 18.90 0.13 -0.16
C VAL A 111 20.10 0.48 0.71
N ASN A 112 21.11 -0.40 0.77
CA ASN A 112 22.24 -0.21 1.68
C ASN A 112 23.16 0.98 1.38
N LYS A 113 23.26 1.39 0.11
CA LYS A 113 24.15 2.47 -0.30
C LYS A 113 23.53 3.30 -1.41
N VAL A 114 23.49 4.61 -1.20
CA VAL A 114 23.11 5.61 -2.19
C VAL A 114 24.35 6.37 -2.65
N ASP A 115 24.58 6.40 -3.97
CA ASP A 115 25.64 7.19 -4.58
C ASP A 115 25.20 7.67 -5.96
N ARG A 116 25.96 8.62 -6.54
CA ARG A 116 25.63 9.22 -7.84
C ARG A 116 25.47 8.18 -8.96
N ALA A 117 26.21 7.08 -8.91
CA ALA A 117 26.18 6.06 -9.95
C ALA A 117 24.89 5.22 -9.91
N ASN A 118 24.21 5.15 -8.76
CA ASN A 118 23.05 4.30 -8.58
C ASN A 118 21.71 5.06 -8.41
N LEU A 119 21.70 6.40 -8.47
CA LEU A 119 20.48 7.21 -8.33
C LEU A 119 19.37 6.80 -9.30
N GLY A 120 19.69 6.59 -10.58
CA GLY A 120 18.69 6.18 -11.56
C GLY A 120 18.10 4.79 -11.30
N VAL A 121 18.90 3.88 -10.71
CA VAL A 121 18.41 2.56 -10.28
C VAL A 121 17.47 2.73 -9.09
N ILE A 122 17.86 3.50 -8.07
CA ILE A 122 17.04 3.76 -6.88
C ILE A 122 15.72 4.41 -7.27
N GLU A 123 15.74 5.42 -8.15
CA GLU A 123 14.54 6.07 -8.64
C GLU A 123 13.57 5.06 -9.28
N ASN A 124 14.09 4.13 -10.09
CA ASN A 124 13.28 3.08 -10.70
C ASN A 124 12.69 2.12 -9.65
N LEU A 125 13.46 1.78 -8.61
CA LEU A 125 12.99 0.92 -7.52
C LEU A 125 11.89 1.60 -6.69
N VAL A 126 12.07 2.89 -6.39
CA VAL A 126 11.07 3.68 -5.66
C VAL A 126 9.80 3.84 -6.49
N ALA A 127 9.92 4.18 -7.78
CA ALA A 127 8.78 4.31 -8.67
C ALA A 127 7.99 2.99 -8.76
N ASN A 128 8.68 1.86 -8.83
CA ASN A 128 8.05 0.54 -8.81
C ASN A 128 7.27 0.29 -7.51
N LEU A 129 7.87 0.57 -6.34
CA LEU A 129 7.17 0.44 -5.05
C LEU A 129 5.92 1.33 -5.00
N ILE A 130 5.99 2.57 -5.47
CA ILE A 130 4.83 3.47 -5.52
C ILE A 130 3.73 2.89 -6.43
N GLN A 131 4.08 2.34 -7.59
CA GLN A 131 3.11 1.67 -8.48
C GLN A 131 2.56 0.35 -7.92
N VAL A 132 3.26 -0.30 -6.99
CA VAL A 132 2.74 -1.46 -6.26
C VAL A 132 1.78 -1.02 -5.16
N SER A 133 2.10 0.11 -4.48
CA SER A 133 1.24 0.68 -3.44
C SER A 133 -0.15 1.03 -3.96
N ASP A 134 -0.20 1.49 -5.21
CA ASP A 134 -1.41 1.82 -5.94
C ASP A 134 -1.22 1.44 -7.41
N SER A 135 -1.87 0.35 -7.81
CA SER A 135 -1.69 -0.23 -9.14
C SER A 135 -2.16 0.65 -10.29
N LYS A 136 -2.96 1.70 -10.03
CA LYS A 136 -3.42 2.68 -11.02
C LYS A 136 -2.40 3.78 -11.31
N LEU A 137 -1.43 4.01 -10.42
CA LEU A 137 -0.41 5.04 -10.62
C LEU A 137 0.45 4.72 -11.84
N LYS A 138 0.60 5.71 -12.72
CA LYS A 138 1.49 5.64 -13.88
C LYS A 138 2.93 5.91 -13.45
N ASP A 139 3.90 5.49 -14.26
CA ASP A 139 5.33 5.69 -13.97
C ASP A 139 5.66 7.19 -13.79
N SER A 140 5.14 8.05 -14.65
CA SER A 140 5.31 9.50 -14.54
C SER A 140 4.77 10.08 -13.22
N GLU A 141 3.66 9.54 -12.72
CA GLU A 141 3.03 9.96 -11.48
C GLU A 141 3.80 9.45 -10.26
N ALA A 142 4.25 8.19 -10.30
CA ALA A 142 5.11 7.62 -9.29
C ALA A 142 6.44 8.39 -9.14
N ARG A 143 7.06 8.79 -10.25
CA ARG A 143 8.27 9.63 -10.25
C ARG A 143 7.98 11.03 -9.71
N ALA A 144 6.83 11.62 -10.03
CA ALA A 144 6.43 12.91 -9.48
C ALA A 144 6.25 12.86 -7.95
N ILE A 145 5.61 11.80 -7.43
CA ILE A 145 5.49 11.57 -5.98
C ILE A 145 6.87 11.48 -5.33
N TYR A 146 7.80 10.71 -5.92
CA TYR A 146 9.15 10.59 -5.38
C TYR A 146 9.90 11.92 -5.41
N ALA A 147 9.83 12.68 -6.50
CA ALA A 147 10.45 14.00 -6.62
C ALA A 147 9.89 14.98 -5.57
N GLU A 148 8.57 14.93 -5.30
CA GLU A 148 7.96 15.76 -4.27
C GLU A 148 8.48 15.40 -2.87
N ILE A 149 8.62 14.11 -2.55
CA ILE A 149 9.19 13.65 -1.27
C ILE A 149 10.63 14.15 -1.11
N LEU A 150 11.44 14.05 -2.17
CA LEU A 150 12.81 14.56 -2.16
C LEU A 150 12.86 16.07 -1.98
N SER A 151 11.95 16.83 -2.61
CA SER A 151 11.89 18.30 -2.46
C SER A 151 11.55 18.76 -1.05
N LYS A 152 10.96 17.87 -0.23
CA LYS A 152 10.62 18.13 1.17
C LYS A 152 11.75 17.80 2.15
N LEU A 153 12.83 17.15 1.70
CA LEU A 153 14.02 16.96 2.52
C LEU A 153 14.73 18.30 2.66
N LYS A 154 14.71 18.88 3.86
CA LYS A 154 15.48 20.09 4.14
C LYS A 154 16.95 19.76 4.36
N ASP A 155 17.79 20.79 4.30
CA ASP A 155 19.21 20.68 4.64
C ASP A 155 19.38 20.05 6.03
N ASN A 156 20.17 18.98 6.10
CA ASN A 156 20.46 18.19 7.29
C ASN A 156 19.28 17.37 7.87
N GLU A 157 18.12 17.31 7.19
CA GLU A 157 17.08 16.34 7.52
C GLU A 157 17.37 15.00 6.85
N LEU A 158 17.12 13.91 7.58
CA LEU A 158 17.33 12.54 7.11
C LEU A 158 16.02 11.82 6.78
N SER A 159 14.90 12.53 6.82
CA SER A 159 13.61 11.94 6.49
C SER A 159 12.62 12.97 5.96
N SER A 160 11.70 12.51 5.13
CA SER A 160 10.59 13.31 4.62
C SER A 160 9.39 12.41 4.32
N THR A 161 8.19 13.00 4.32
CA THR A 161 6.94 12.27 4.05
C THR A 161 5.99 13.09 3.18
N LEU A 162 5.09 12.37 2.51
CA LEU A 162 4.01 12.90 1.68
C LEU A 162 2.79 12.00 1.80
N THR A 163 1.68 12.52 2.32
CA THR A 163 0.37 11.89 2.16
C THR A 163 -0.22 12.30 0.81
N TYR A 164 -0.49 11.32 -0.05
CA TYR A 164 -1.02 11.54 -1.39
C TYR A 164 -2.55 11.46 -1.43
N SER A 165 -3.15 11.88 -2.54
CA SER A 165 -4.62 11.95 -2.72
C SER A 165 -5.31 10.58 -2.63
N ASN A 166 -4.57 9.48 -2.81
CA ASN A 166 -5.04 8.11 -2.66
C ASN A 166 -5.10 7.61 -1.20
N GLY A 167 -4.69 8.44 -0.23
CA GLY A 167 -4.72 8.10 1.20
C GLY A 167 -3.46 7.38 1.71
N ILE A 168 -2.49 7.12 0.84
CA ILE A 168 -1.20 6.54 1.20
C ILE A 168 -0.25 7.64 1.64
N THR A 169 0.41 7.42 2.76
CA THR A 169 1.59 8.17 3.18
C THR A 169 2.84 7.47 2.69
N TYR A 170 3.54 8.16 1.81
CA TYR A 170 4.87 7.80 1.34
C TYR A 170 5.92 8.50 2.20
N GLY A 171 7.08 7.90 2.32
CA GLY A 171 8.21 8.61 2.90
C GLY A 171 9.54 7.94 2.69
N LEU A 172 10.55 8.68 3.10
CA LEU A 172 11.94 8.36 2.94
C LEU A 172 12.66 8.58 4.27
N GLN A 173 13.59 7.71 4.59
CA GLN A 173 14.50 7.80 5.73
C GLN A 173 15.91 7.42 5.30
N ILE A 174 16.89 8.10 5.87
CA ILE A 174 18.32 7.84 5.68
C ILE A 174 18.91 7.58 7.07
N ASN A 175 19.54 6.43 7.26
CA ASN A 175 20.27 6.16 8.48
C ASN A 175 21.57 6.99 8.49
N SER A 176 21.76 7.83 9.52
CA SER A 176 22.94 8.70 9.64
C SER A 176 24.26 7.94 9.78
N THR A 177 24.21 6.73 10.32
CA THR A 177 25.37 5.92 10.67
C THR A 177 25.78 5.01 9.51
N THR A 178 24.81 4.34 8.89
CA THR A 178 25.08 3.35 7.83
C THR A 178 24.92 3.93 6.42
N GLY A 179 24.23 5.07 6.28
CA GLY A 179 23.86 5.63 4.97
C GLY A 179 22.75 4.84 4.25
N GLU A 180 22.12 3.89 4.94
CA GLU A 180 21.03 3.08 4.40
C GLU A 180 19.82 3.95 4.10
N PHE A 181 19.26 3.75 2.91
CA PHE A 181 18.08 4.42 2.41
C PHE A 181 16.86 3.50 2.56
N VAL A 182 15.81 4.02 3.17
CA VAL A 182 14.53 3.32 3.30
C VAL A 182 13.42 4.18 2.72
N PHE A 183 12.74 3.67 1.70
CA PHE A 183 11.50 4.25 1.18
C PHE A 183 10.31 3.38 1.60
N PHE A 184 9.17 3.99 1.93
CA PHE A 184 8.01 3.25 2.40
C PHE A 184 6.68 3.84 1.90
N ALA A 185 5.65 3.00 1.91
CA ALA A 185 4.24 3.38 1.73
C ALA A 185 3.37 2.71 2.80
N LYS A 186 2.54 3.51 3.48
CA LYS A 186 1.61 3.10 4.56
C LYS A 186 0.30 3.88 4.45
N GLU A 187 -0.85 3.26 4.68
CA GLU A 187 -2.10 4.02 4.89
C GLU A 187 -2.13 4.61 6.32
N ASN A 188 -2.77 5.77 6.49
CA ASN A 188 -2.81 6.47 7.79
C ASN A 188 -3.63 5.76 8.89
N ASP A 189 -4.47 4.78 8.53
CA ASP A 189 -5.36 4.08 9.46
C ASP A 189 -4.76 2.81 10.07
N THR A 190 -3.55 2.39 9.66
CA THR A 190 -2.80 1.32 10.34
C THR A 190 -2.14 1.87 11.60
N GLN A 191 -2.93 1.98 12.68
CA GLN A 191 -2.40 2.16 14.02
C GLN A 191 -1.34 1.07 14.30
N ASN A 192 -0.11 1.51 14.56
CA ASN A 192 1.05 0.70 15.01
C ASN A 192 1.90 0.01 13.93
N ALA A 193 2.50 0.79 13.02
CA ALA A 193 3.77 0.41 12.41
C ALA A 193 4.81 1.51 12.64
N SER A 194 5.43 1.51 13.82
CA SER A 194 6.66 2.26 14.07
C SER A 194 7.71 1.91 13.01
N MET A 195 8.48 2.91 12.58
CA MET A 195 9.55 2.77 11.59
C MET A 195 10.77 2.10 12.21
N GLU A 196 10.84 0.77 12.21
CA GLU A 196 12.08 0.03 12.55
C GLU A 196 12.37 -0.99 11.43
N LEU A 197 12.77 -0.48 10.26
CA LEU A 197 13.48 -1.28 9.24
C LEU A 197 14.95 -0.88 9.12
N GLN A 198 15.38 0.04 9.99
CA GLN A 198 16.74 0.57 9.95
C GLN A 198 17.77 -0.55 10.22
N ASP A 199 17.40 -1.58 11.00
CA ASP A 199 18.36 -2.61 11.46
C ASP A 199 18.33 -3.96 10.70
N ILE A 200 17.69 -4.05 9.52
CA ILE A 200 17.78 -5.28 8.72
C ILE A 200 19.15 -5.36 8.04
N ASP A 201 20.19 -5.84 8.72
CA ASP A 201 21.44 -6.22 8.07
C ASP A 201 21.21 -7.48 7.21
N ILE A 202 21.27 -7.31 5.89
CA ILE A 202 20.98 -8.36 4.89
C ILE A 202 22.26 -9.06 4.43
N ASN A 203 23.44 -8.54 4.85
CA ASN A 203 24.73 -8.90 4.28
C ASN A 203 25.42 -10.05 4.99
N GLY A 204 24.81 -10.59 6.05
CA GLY A 204 25.49 -11.51 6.95
C GLY A 204 24.63 -12.66 7.44
N LYS A 205 23.82 -13.27 6.57
CA LYS A 205 22.73 -14.21 6.96
C LYS A 205 21.69 -13.47 7.82
N ILE A 206 20.48 -14.00 7.85
CA ILE A 206 19.71 -13.94 9.09
C ILE A 206 20.70 -14.39 10.16
N LYS A 207 21.14 -13.51 11.06
CA LYS A 207 21.67 -13.96 12.35
C LYS A 207 20.52 -14.78 12.89
N ILE A 208 20.68 -16.08 12.74
CA ILE A 208 19.64 -17.08 12.93
C ILE A 208 18.99 -16.74 14.27
N PHE A 209 17.67 -16.88 14.35
CA PHE A 209 17.00 -17.25 15.59
C PHE A 209 17.59 -18.59 16.11
N ALA A 210 18.88 -18.61 16.44
CA ALA A 210 19.65 -19.70 16.99
C ALA A 210 20.67 -19.12 17.97
N GLU A 211 20.18 -18.32 18.90
CA GLU A 211 20.56 -18.46 20.29
C GLU A 211 19.24 -18.36 21.07
N GLU A 212 19.02 -19.33 21.96
CA GLU A 212 17.84 -19.46 22.84
C GLU A 212 16.58 -20.20 22.30
N ASN A 213 16.78 -21.36 21.68
CA ASN A 213 16.04 -22.52 22.23
C ASN A 213 16.74 -22.89 23.54
N ASN A 214 16.29 -22.22 24.60
CA ASN A 214 16.71 -22.50 25.96
C ASN A 214 16.56 -24.00 26.25
N LYS A 215 17.69 -24.56 26.67
CA LYS A 215 17.82 -25.87 27.32
C LYS A 215 16.63 -26.15 28.25
N LYS A 216 16.04 -27.32 28.08
CA LYS A 216 15.68 -28.18 29.21
C LYS A 216 16.14 -29.59 28.91
#